data_AF-A0A2V8NM14-F1
#
_entry.id   AF-A0A2V8NM14-F1
#
_cell.length_a   1.000
_cell.length_b   1.000
_cell.length_c   1.000
_cell.angle_alpha   90.00
_cell.angle_beta   90.00
_cell.angle_gamma   90.00
#
_symmetry.space_group_name_H-M   'P 1'
#
loop_
_entity.id
_entity.type
_entity.pdbx_description
1 polymer ?
#
loop_
_entity_poly.entity_id
_entity_poly.type
_entity_poly.pdbx_seq_one_letter_code
_entity_poly.pdbx_strand_id
1 'polypeptide(L)'
;MDGTTLTGSQALRRFTTTNQWIANGDVASFANWLNGTSALTGTNGGLLGNGRLPDNFIVVNPQFGSVALHGNNDNSIYHALQTEIKKRFSNGFTGQFSYTWSKDLGNSAGGNDSNSSSTATTRDPRNRNLQRGLIFFDRTHQFKSNGTWALPFGPNRAFLSNAPAWIQRTVEGWEVSGIFSWLSGQPLTFTSPIKTLAFRANSNTADQIGAIP
;
A
#
# COMPACT_ATOMS: atom_id res chain seq x y z
N MET A 1 21.22 -39.11 -15.80
CA MET A 1 21.24 -38.73 -14.36
C MET A 1 20.95 -40.01 -13.63
N ASP A 2 21.98 -40.72 -13.17
CA ASP A 2 21.84 -42.17 -12.94
C ASP A 2 21.63 -42.54 -11.47
N GLY A 3 21.10 -41.61 -10.66
CA GLY A 3 20.51 -41.86 -9.33
C GLY A 3 21.43 -42.48 -8.26
N THR A 4 22.69 -42.79 -8.57
CA THR A 4 23.56 -43.62 -7.74
C THR A 4 24.82 -42.89 -7.25
N THR A 5 25.22 -41.77 -7.88
CA THR A 5 26.39 -40.96 -7.48
C THR A 5 26.10 -39.47 -7.25
N LEU A 6 24.94 -38.98 -7.68
CA LEU A 6 24.50 -37.60 -7.46
C LEU A 6 23.00 -37.58 -7.17
N THR A 7 22.63 -37.00 -6.03
CA THR A 7 21.22 -36.70 -5.74
C THR A 7 20.74 -35.55 -6.62
N GLY A 8 19.44 -35.49 -6.93
CA GLY A 8 18.87 -34.40 -7.73
C GLY A 8 19.14 -33.00 -7.14
N SER A 9 19.16 -32.88 -5.81
CA SER A 9 19.50 -31.64 -5.11
C SER A 9 20.97 -31.24 -5.27
N GLN A 10 21.89 -32.20 -5.31
CA GLN A 10 23.32 -31.95 -5.60
C GLN A 10 23.55 -31.53 -7.05
N ALA A 11 22.76 -32.07 -7.99
CA ALA A 11 22.84 -31.68 -9.40
C ALA A 11 22.36 -30.22 -9.59
N LEU A 12 21.25 -29.84 -8.93
CA LEU A 12 20.73 -28.47 -8.96
C LEU A 12 21.68 -27.43 -8.38
N ARG A 13 22.55 -27.81 -7.42
CA ARG A 13 23.58 -26.91 -6.87
C ARG A 13 24.83 -26.78 -7.74
N ARG A 14 25.05 -27.70 -8.68
CA ARG A 14 26.18 -27.65 -9.63
C ARG A 14 25.90 -26.81 -10.88
N PHE A 15 24.62 -26.61 -11.21
CA PHE A 15 24.25 -25.68 -12.29
C PHE A 15 24.47 -24.23 -11.82
N THR A 16 25.33 -23.50 -12.54
CA THR A 16 25.74 -22.14 -12.18
C THR A 16 24.56 -21.18 -12.06
N THR A 17 23.57 -21.29 -12.93
CA THR A 17 22.38 -20.44 -12.96
C THR A 17 21.43 -20.68 -11.78
N THR A 18 21.13 -21.94 -11.48
CA THR A 18 20.26 -22.30 -10.35
C THR A 18 20.93 -22.03 -9.01
N ASN A 19 22.25 -22.25 -8.90
CA ASN A 19 23.01 -21.89 -7.70
C ASN A 19 22.98 -20.38 -7.44
N GLN A 20 23.07 -19.56 -8.50
CA GLN A 20 22.92 -18.10 -8.39
C GLN A 20 21.52 -17.69 -7.92
N TRP A 21 20.45 -18.31 -8.44
CA TRP A 21 19.09 -18.01 -7.98
C TRP A 21 18.86 -18.40 -6.52
N ILE A 22 19.36 -19.57 -6.11
CA ILE A 22 19.28 -20.03 -4.72
C ILE A 22 20.06 -19.10 -3.79
N ALA A 23 21.28 -18.71 -4.17
CA ALA A 23 22.11 -17.80 -3.39
C ALA A 23 21.49 -16.40 -3.24
N ASN A 24 20.76 -15.93 -4.26
CA ASN A 24 20.11 -14.62 -4.27
C ASN A 24 18.64 -14.66 -3.79
N GLY A 25 18.11 -15.82 -3.39
CA GLY A 25 16.71 -15.97 -3.01
C GLY A 25 15.69 -15.74 -4.14
N ASP A 26 16.11 -15.81 -5.40
CA ASP A 26 15.26 -15.63 -6.58
C ASP A 26 14.50 -16.92 -6.92
N VAL A 27 13.52 -17.25 -6.07
CA VAL A 27 12.70 -18.45 -6.20
C VAL A 27 11.84 -18.40 -7.47
N ALA A 28 11.49 -17.21 -7.97
CA ALA A 28 10.68 -17.05 -9.17
C ALA A 28 11.41 -17.52 -10.42
N SER A 29 12.65 -17.07 -10.62
CA SER A 29 13.47 -17.47 -11.77
C SER A 29 13.78 -18.97 -11.72
N PHE A 30 14.03 -19.50 -10.51
CA PHE A 30 14.22 -20.93 -10.30
C PHE A 30 12.96 -21.75 -10.64
N ALA A 31 11.79 -21.32 -10.18
CA ALA A 31 10.52 -22.00 -10.46
C ALA A 31 10.15 -21.94 -11.95
N ASN A 32 10.37 -20.81 -12.61
CA ASN A 32 10.16 -20.68 -14.05
C ASN A 32 11.11 -21.58 -14.84
N TRP A 33 12.37 -21.69 -14.41
CA TRP A 33 13.30 -22.64 -15.01
C TRP A 33 12.83 -24.09 -14.86
N LEU A 34 12.35 -24.51 -13.68
CA LEU A 34 11.78 -25.85 -13.49
C LEU A 34 10.60 -26.13 -14.41
N ASN A 35 9.73 -25.13 -14.62
CA ASN A 35 8.56 -25.23 -15.49
C ASN A 35 8.92 -25.21 -16.99
N GLY A 36 10.01 -24.53 -17.34
CA GLY A 36 10.40 -24.16 -18.70
C GLY A 36 11.61 -24.92 -19.29
N THR A 37 12.31 -25.71 -18.49
CA THR A 37 13.60 -26.30 -18.91
C THR A 37 13.42 -27.59 -19.67
N SER A 38 14.09 -27.70 -20.82
CA SER A 38 14.28 -28.95 -21.57
C SER A 38 15.65 -29.59 -21.30
N ALA A 39 16.52 -28.93 -20.52
CA ALA A 39 17.95 -29.26 -20.40
C ALA A 39 18.24 -30.65 -19.79
N LEU A 40 17.28 -31.26 -19.11
CA LEU A 40 17.46 -32.54 -18.41
C LEU A 40 16.58 -33.66 -18.93
N THR A 41 15.44 -33.33 -19.54
CA THR A 41 14.40 -34.29 -19.96
C THR A 41 14.11 -34.25 -21.44
N GLY A 42 14.70 -33.33 -22.22
CA GLY A 42 14.42 -33.13 -23.64
C GLY A 42 13.06 -32.49 -23.93
N THR A 43 12.09 -32.63 -23.02
CA THR A 43 10.78 -32.00 -23.06
C THR A 43 10.72 -30.82 -22.09
N ASN A 44 10.16 -29.69 -22.55
CA ASN A 44 9.87 -28.53 -21.71
C ASN A 44 8.95 -28.93 -20.54
N GLY A 45 9.30 -28.59 -19.30
CA GLY A 45 8.55 -28.97 -18.09
C GLY A 45 8.65 -30.45 -17.71
N GLY A 46 9.45 -31.25 -18.42
CA GLY A 46 9.56 -32.69 -18.21
C GLY A 46 10.11 -33.09 -16.83
N LEU A 47 10.80 -32.18 -16.12
CA LEU A 47 11.20 -32.39 -14.73
C LEU A 47 9.99 -32.51 -13.78
N LEU A 48 8.95 -31.69 -13.99
CA LEU A 48 7.73 -31.74 -13.19
C LEU A 48 6.90 -32.98 -13.56
N GLY A 49 6.78 -33.27 -14.86
CA GLY A 49 6.07 -34.45 -15.35
C GLY A 49 6.70 -35.78 -14.91
N ASN A 50 8.03 -35.91 -14.96
CA ASN A 50 8.74 -37.09 -14.44
C ASN A 50 8.58 -37.25 -12.92
N GLY A 51 8.38 -36.15 -12.20
CA GLY A 51 8.01 -36.14 -10.77
C GLY A 51 6.54 -36.46 -10.49
N ARG A 52 5.73 -36.78 -11.52
CA ARG A 52 4.27 -36.96 -11.44
C ARG A 52 3.53 -35.74 -10.88
N LEU A 53 4.12 -34.55 -11.02
CA LEU A 53 3.46 -33.29 -10.68
C LEU A 53 2.60 -32.84 -11.87
N PRO A 54 1.42 -32.22 -11.62
CA PRO A 54 0.63 -31.62 -12.68
C PRO A 54 1.38 -30.52 -13.43
N ASP A 55 1.12 -30.36 -14.73
CA ASP A 55 1.73 -29.29 -15.55
C ASP A 55 1.41 -27.89 -15.04
N ASN A 56 0.33 -27.73 -14.27
CA ASN A 56 -0.04 -26.47 -13.65
C ASN A 56 0.55 -26.28 -12.23
N PHE A 57 1.50 -27.10 -11.79
CA PHE A 57 2.00 -27.04 -10.41
C PHE A 57 2.60 -25.67 -10.06
N ILE A 58 3.48 -25.14 -10.92
CA ILE A 58 4.14 -23.83 -10.74
C ILE A 58 3.36 -22.69 -11.39
N VAL A 59 2.90 -22.89 -12.63
CA VAL A 59 2.21 -21.86 -13.42
C VAL A 59 0.74 -22.25 -13.59
N VAL A 60 -0.19 -21.32 -13.40
CA VAL A 60 -1.63 -21.62 -13.50
C VAL A 60 -2.01 -22.08 -14.90
N ASN A 61 -1.46 -21.44 -15.93
CA ASN A 61 -1.77 -21.66 -17.34
C ASN A 61 -0.48 -21.92 -18.16
N PRO A 62 0.10 -23.12 -18.09
CA PRO A 62 1.39 -23.43 -18.75
C PRO A 62 1.33 -23.35 -20.29
N GLN A 63 0.13 -23.48 -20.87
CA GLN A 63 -0.10 -23.44 -22.32
C GLN A 63 -0.04 -22.02 -22.93
N PHE A 64 -0.06 -20.97 -22.11
CA PHE A 64 -0.09 -19.57 -22.56
C PHE A 64 1.11 -18.79 -22.00
N GLY A 65 1.78 -17.99 -22.85
CA GLY A 65 2.89 -17.15 -22.42
C GLY A 65 2.46 -15.95 -21.55
N SER A 66 1.22 -15.48 -21.70
CA SER A 66 0.60 -14.46 -20.84
C SER A 66 -0.93 -14.56 -20.98
N VAL A 67 -1.64 -14.40 -19.86
CA VAL A 67 -3.11 -14.35 -19.83
C VAL A 67 -3.53 -13.10 -19.06
N ALA A 68 -4.34 -12.25 -19.67
CA ALA A 68 -4.89 -11.06 -19.03
C ALA A 68 -6.32 -11.34 -18.55
N LEU A 69 -6.49 -11.43 -17.23
CA LEU A 69 -7.81 -11.60 -16.62
C LEU A 69 -8.47 -10.25 -16.42
N HIS A 70 -9.58 -10.00 -17.10
CA HIS A 70 -10.41 -8.81 -16.93
C HIS A 70 -11.66 -9.19 -16.16
N GLY A 71 -11.83 -8.65 -14.96
CA GLY A 71 -12.99 -8.94 -14.10
C GLY A 71 -12.92 -8.17 -12.79
N ASN A 72 -14.05 -8.14 -12.07
CA ASN A 72 -14.17 -7.47 -10.77
C ASN A 72 -13.78 -8.40 -9.62
N ASN A 73 -12.51 -8.83 -9.61
CA ASN A 73 -12.02 -9.84 -8.66
C ASN A 73 -11.44 -9.21 -7.38
N ASP A 74 -11.34 -7.88 -7.32
CA ASP A 74 -10.77 -7.11 -6.21
C ASP A 74 -11.85 -6.75 -5.17
N ASN A 75 -11.42 -6.54 -3.93
CA ASN A 75 -12.25 -6.03 -2.84
C ASN A 75 -11.49 -4.99 -2.02
N SER A 76 -12.25 -4.08 -1.41
CA SER A 76 -11.77 -3.09 -0.45
C SER A 76 -12.70 -3.00 0.74
N ILE A 77 -12.15 -2.65 1.90
CA ILE A 77 -12.87 -2.45 3.15
C ILE A 77 -12.33 -1.18 3.80
N TYR A 78 -13.23 -0.24 4.06
CA TYR A 78 -12.94 1.05 4.67
C TYR A 78 -13.42 1.09 6.12
N HIS A 79 -12.50 1.31 7.05
CA HIS A 79 -12.81 1.57 8.45
C HIS A 79 -12.56 3.04 8.76
N ALA A 80 -13.49 3.70 9.45
CA ALA A 80 -13.29 5.09 9.84
C ALA A 80 -13.93 5.43 11.19
N LEU A 81 -13.33 6.43 11.83
CA LEU A 81 -13.86 7.12 12.99
C LEU A 81 -13.94 8.61 12.64
N GLN A 82 -15.12 9.20 12.76
CA GLN A 82 -15.34 10.61 12.49
C GLN A 82 -15.81 11.29 13.77
N THR A 83 -15.14 12.36 14.15
CA THR A 83 -15.50 13.19 15.30
C THR A 83 -15.74 14.61 14.84
N GLU A 84 -16.85 15.17 15.26
CA GLU A 84 -17.21 16.55 14.97
C GLU A 84 -17.59 17.28 16.25
N ILE A 85 -16.94 18.42 16.48
CA ILE A 85 -17.22 19.29 17.61
C ILE A 85 -17.59 20.67 17.05
N LYS A 86 -18.79 21.13 17.37
CA LYS A 86 -19.30 22.45 16.99
C LYS A 86 -19.46 23.31 18.23
N LYS A 87 -18.81 24.45 18.25
CA LYS A 87 -19.04 25.50 19.26
C LYS A 87 -19.82 26.63 18.61
N ARG A 88 -21.06 26.80 19.08
CA ARG A 88 -21.87 27.97 18.73
C ARG A 88 -21.26 29.24 19.35
N PHE A 89 -21.52 30.38 18.73
CA PHE A 89 -20.98 31.66 19.17
C PHE A 89 -21.31 31.91 20.65
N SER A 90 -20.26 31.97 21.47
CA SER A 90 -20.36 32.22 22.90
C SER A 90 -19.06 32.86 23.38
N ASN A 91 -19.17 33.89 24.20
CA ASN A 91 -18.03 34.65 24.74
C ASN A 91 -17.03 35.10 23.65
N GLY A 92 -17.53 35.51 22.48
CA GLY A 92 -16.71 36.02 21.38
C GLY A 92 -16.10 34.95 20.48
N PHE A 93 -16.37 33.65 20.69
CA PHE A 93 -15.79 32.58 19.88
C PHE A 93 -16.85 31.67 19.26
N THR A 94 -16.69 31.37 17.98
CA THR A 94 -17.44 30.33 17.25
C THR A 94 -16.49 29.50 16.41
N GLY A 95 -16.80 28.22 16.23
CA GLY A 95 -15.97 27.36 15.38
C GLY A 95 -16.44 25.93 15.31
N GLN A 96 -15.78 25.20 14.42
CA GLN A 96 -16.04 23.80 14.16
C GLN A 96 -14.71 23.07 14.01
N PHE A 97 -14.66 21.90 14.65
CA PHE A 97 -13.54 21.01 14.60
C PHE A 97 -14.00 19.64 14.09
N SER A 98 -13.29 19.10 13.10
CA SER A 98 -13.56 17.81 12.49
C SER A 98 -12.29 16.99 12.40
N TYR A 99 -12.36 15.76 12.89
CA TYR A 99 -11.28 14.79 12.81
C TYR A 99 -11.80 13.48 12.25
N THR A 100 -11.14 12.99 11.21
CA THR A 100 -11.42 11.69 10.60
C THR A 100 -10.15 10.85 10.70
N TRP A 101 -10.27 9.71 11.38
CA TRP A 101 -9.32 8.62 11.24
C TRP A 101 -9.89 7.62 10.24
N SER A 102 -9.05 7.13 9.33
CA SER A 102 -9.45 6.07 8.41
C SER A 102 -8.39 5.01 8.19
N LYS A 103 -8.83 3.84 7.75
CA LYS A 103 -7.97 2.75 7.31
C LYS A 103 -8.67 2.02 6.18
N ASP A 104 -8.17 2.23 4.97
CA ASP A 104 -8.62 1.54 3.77
C ASP A 104 -7.72 0.34 3.46
N LEU A 105 -8.31 -0.85 3.40
CA LEU A 105 -7.64 -2.11 3.12
C LEU A 105 -8.21 -2.76 1.87
N GLY A 106 -7.38 -3.01 0.87
CA GLY A 106 -7.79 -3.67 -0.37
C GLY A 106 -6.67 -4.50 -0.98
N ASN A 107 -7.06 -5.33 -1.95
CA ASN A 107 -6.14 -6.17 -2.74
C ASN A 107 -5.88 -5.60 -4.14
N SER A 108 -6.35 -4.38 -4.43
CA SER A 108 -6.05 -3.68 -5.67
C SER A 108 -4.55 -3.46 -5.79
N ALA A 109 -3.92 -4.13 -6.76
CA ALA A 109 -2.54 -3.87 -7.17
C ALA A 109 -2.42 -2.65 -8.12
N GLY A 110 -3.52 -1.92 -8.34
CA GLY A 110 -3.56 -0.73 -9.18
C GLY A 110 -3.59 0.54 -8.36
N GLY A 111 -2.56 1.38 -8.50
CA GLY A 111 -2.81 2.81 -8.44
C GLY A 111 -3.93 3.13 -9.43
N ASN A 112 -5.00 3.79 -9.01
CA ASN A 112 -6.04 4.25 -9.92
C ASN A 112 -5.39 5.27 -10.86
N ASP A 113 -4.83 4.81 -11.95
CA ASP A 113 -4.78 5.57 -13.16
C ASP A 113 -5.97 5.09 -13.98
N SER A 114 -7.04 5.87 -13.97
CA SER A 114 -8.32 5.62 -14.64
C SER A 114 -8.22 5.48 -16.17
N ASN A 115 -7.00 5.48 -16.72
CA ASN A 115 -6.73 5.37 -18.14
C ASN A 115 -5.67 4.31 -18.50
N SER A 116 -5.20 3.53 -17.52
CA SER A 116 -4.31 2.40 -17.79
C SER A 116 -5.04 1.12 -17.46
N SER A 117 -5.14 0.23 -18.46
CA SER A 117 -5.26 -1.21 -18.22
C SER A 117 -4.01 -1.66 -17.46
N SER A 118 -3.91 -1.24 -16.20
CA SER A 118 -2.83 -1.60 -15.31
C SER A 118 -3.05 -3.08 -15.05
N THR A 119 -2.25 -3.88 -15.74
CA THR A 119 -2.17 -5.31 -15.49
C THR A 119 -1.72 -5.44 -14.03
N ALA A 120 -2.68 -5.54 -13.12
CA ALA A 120 -2.48 -5.79 -11.70
C ALA A 120 -1.71 -7.11 -11.59
N THR A 121 -0.39 -7.02 -11.47
CA THR A 121 0.46 -8.20 -11.36
C THR A 121 0.19 -8.82 -10.00
N THR A 122 -0.68 -9.82 -9.99
CA THR A 122 -1.03 -10.50 -8.75
C THR A 122 0.16 -11.37 -8.32
N ARG A 123 0.60 -11.23 -7.07
CA ARG A 123 1.71 -11.99 -6.48
C ARG A 123 1.47 -13.49 -6.58
N ASP A 124 0.22 -13.90 -6.36
CA ASP A 124 -0.28 -15.24 -6.63
C ASP A 124 -1.70 -15.17 -7.22
N PRO A 125 -1.90 -15.53 -8.51
CA PRO A 125 -3.23 -15.56 -9.13
C PRO A 125 -4.21 -16.54 -8.45
N ARG A 126 -3.73 -17.55 -7.72
CA ARG A 126 -4.56 -18.49 -6.94
C ARG A 126 -4.96 -17.93 -5.58
N ASN A 127 -4.19 -16.98 -5.04
CA ASN A 127 -4.42 -16.40 -3.73
C ASN A 127 -4.19 -14.88 -3.74
N ARG A 128 -5.23 -14.15 -4.15
CA ARG A 128 -5.21 -12.68 -4.25
C ARG A 128 -5.21 -11.99 -2.88
N ASN A 129 -5.55 -12.71 -1.80
CA ASN A 129 -5.50 -12.16 -0.44
C ASN A 129 -4.07 -11.84 0.02
N LEU A 130 -3.04 -12.43 -0.61
CA LEU A 130 -1.64 -12.13 -0.31
C LEU A 130 -1.21 -10.70 -0.68
N GLN A 131 -2.02 -9.99 -1.45
CA GLN A 131 -1.77 -8.59 -1.81
C GLN A 131 -2.58 -7.60 -0.99
N ARG A 132 -3.37 -8.08 -0.03
CA ARG A 132 -4.24 -7.22 0.76
C ARG A 132 -3.40 -6.31 1.66
N GLY A 133 -3.54 -5.00 1.46
CA GLY A 133 -2.78 -3.98 2.17
C GLY A 133 -3.48 -2.63 2.18
N LEU A 134 -2.79 -1.62 2.71
CA LEU A 134 -3.24 -0.23 2.66
C LEU A 134 -3.31 0.25 1.21
N ILE A 135 -4.45 0.81 0.81
CA ILE A 135 -4.62 1.32 -0.54
C ILE A 135 -3.92 2.69 -0.68
N PHE A 136 -3.40 3.00 -1.87
CA PHE A 136 -2.61 4.22 -2.13
C PHE A 136 -3.36 5.54 -1.84
N PHE A 137 -4.70 5.55 -1.93
CA PHE A 137 -5.50 6.74 -1.61
C PHE A 137 -5.94 6.80 -0.14
N ASP A 138 -5.52 5.84 0.70
CA ASP A 138 -5.76 5.95 2.14
C ASP A 138 -5.11 7.22 2.69
N ARG A 139 -5.85 7.87 3.58
CA ARG A 139 -5.43 9.07 4.29
C ARG A 139 -5.80 8.88 5.75
N THR A 140 -4.90 8.22 6.47
CA THR A 140 -5.12 7.73 7.84
C THR A 140 -5.62 8.81 8.81
N HIS A 141 -5.14 10.06 8.67
CA HIS A 141 -5.59 11.16 9.51
C HIS A 141 -5.99 12.37 8.65
N GLN A 142 -7.19 12.89 8.88
CA GLN A 142 -7.64 14.15 8.33
C GLN A 142 -8.15 15.04 9.45
N PHE A 143 -7.54 16.21 9.58
CA PHE A 143 -7.86 17.22 10.56
C PHE A 143 -8.33 18.48 9.83
N LYS A 144 -9.52 18.97 10.18
CA LYS A 144 -10.04 20.25 9.70
C LYS A 144 -10.57 21.04 10.87
N SER A 145 -10.17 22.29 10.98
CA SER A 145 -10.65 23.22 12.00
C SER A 145 -10.95 24.56 11.34
N ASN A 146 -12.04 25.17 11.74
CA ASN A 146 -12.34 26.55 11.40
C ASN A 146 -12.91 27.28 12.61
N GLY A 147 -12.67 28.57 12.68
CA GLY A 147 -13.27 29.39 13.72
C GLY A 147 -13.02 30.87 13.51
N THR A 148 -13.89 31.65 14.14
CA THR A 148 -13.78 33.09 14.24
C THR A 148 -13.78 33.46 15.71
N TRP A 149 -12.77 34.23 16.10
CA TRP A 149 -12.62 34.77 17.43
C TRP A 149 -12.68 36.29 17.37
N ALA A 150 -13.74 36.87 17.94
CA ALA A 150 -13.81 38.28 18.25
C ALA A 150 -12.86 38.60 19.40
N LEU A 151 -11.84 39.39 19.11
CA LEU A 151 -10.80 39.73 20.08
C LEU A 151 -11.43 40.51 21.25
N PRO A 152 -11.07 40.19 22.49
CA PRO A 152 -11.62 40.83 23.68
C PRO A 152 -11.00 42.22 23.96
N PHE A 153 -10.84 43.06 22.94
CA PHE A 153 -10.31 44.42 23.02
C PHE A 153 -11.40 45.46 22.87
N GLY A 154 -11.32 46.55 23.64
CA GLY A 154 -12.21 47.72 23.52
C GLY A 154 -13.10 47.95 24.75
N PRO A 155 -14.05 48.90 24.66
CA PRO A 155 -14.96 49.24 25.75
C PRO A 155 -15.80 48.02 26.15
N ASN A 156 -15.98 47.79 27.46
CA ASN A 156 -16.74 46.66 28.02
C ASN A 156 -16.21 45.26 27.64
N ARG A 157 -14.93 45.13 27.24
CA ARG A 157 -14.25 43.86 26.98
C ARG A 157 -13.17 43.58 28.03
N ALA A 158 -12.62 42.36 28.02
CA ALA A 158 -11.67 41.91 29.05
C ALA A 158 -10.31 42.61 29.01
N PHE A 159 -9.89 43.13 27.85
CA PHE A 159 -8.58 43.77 27.67
C PHE A 159 -8.72 45.18 27.08
N LEU A 160 -7.80 46.08 27.45
CA LEU A 160 -7.76 47.50 27.04
C LEU A 160 -9.01 48.32 27.40
N SER A 161 -9.81 47.85 28.38
CA SER A 161 -11.01 48.53 28.87
C SER A 161 -10.75 49.87 29.59
N ASN A 162 -9.53 50.08 30.09
CA ASN A 162 -9.09 51.31 30.76
C ASN A 162 -8.14 52.18 29.91
N ALA A 163 -7.96 51.86 28.62
CA ALA A 163 -7.09 52.64 27.74
C ALA A 163 -7.71 54.04 27.44
N PRO A 164 -6.92 55.04 27.02
CA PRO A 164 -7.44 56.30 26.50
C PRO A 164 -8.51 56.08 25.42
N ALA A 165 -9.58 56.90 25.42
CA ALA A 165 -10.75 56.70 24.55
C ALA A 165 -10.43 56.58 23.05
N TRP A 166 -9.35 57.21 22.59
CA TRP A 166 -8.89 57.10 21.22
C TRP A 166 -8.30 55.71 20.91
N ILE A 167 -7.56 55.10 21.84
CA ILE A 167 -7.04 53.73 21.71
C ILE A 167 -8.18 52.72 21.73
N GLN A 168 -9.14 52.88 22.65
CA GLN A 168 -10.28 51.96 22.79
C GLN A 168 -11.07 51.84 21.48
N ARG A 169 -11.32 52.96 20.80
CA ARG A 169 -12.03 53.00 19.52
C ARG A 169 -11.25 52.35 18.37
N THR A 170 -9.92 52.37 18.41
CA THR A 170 -9.08 51.76 17.36
C THR A 170 -8.99 50.24 17.50
N VAL A 171 -9.07 49.72 18.72
CA VAL A 171 -8.92 48.28 19.01
C VAL A 171 -10.24 47.54 19.18
N GLU A 172 -11.38 48.22 19.06
CA GLU A 172 -12.71 47.61 19.17
C GLU A 172 -13.12 46.86 17.90
N GLY A 173 -13.84 45.75 18.05
CA GLY A 173 -14.50 45.05 16.95
C GLY A 173 -13.60 44.19 16.06
N TRP A 174 -12.32 44.04 16.42
CA TRP A 174 -11.43 43.15 15.68
C TRP A 174 -11.83 41.69 15.83
N GLU A 175 -11.91 41.00 14.70
CA GLU A 175 -12.14 39.56 14.64
C GLU A 175 -11.00 38.88 13.88
N VAL A 176 -10.60 37.73 14.36
CA VAL A 176 -9.62 36.86 13.70
C VAL A 176 -10.34 35.59 13.29
N SER A 177 -10.34 35.30 12.00
CA SER A 177 -10.83 34.04 11.46
C SER A 177 -9.69 33.21 10.88
N GLY A 178 -9.83 31.90 10.99
CA GLY A 178 -8.81 30.96 10.53
C GLY A 178 -9.42 29.64 10.10
N ILE A 179 -8.81 29.04 9.10
CA ILE A 179 -9.09 27.68 8.67
C ILE A 179 -7.76 26.93 8.69
N PHE A 180 -7.77 25.76 9.31
CA PHE A 180 -6.62 24.87 9.36
C PHE A 180 -7.04 23.52 8.82
N SER A 181 -6.25 23.00 7.88
CA SER A 181 -6.45 21.69 7.28
C SER A 181 -5.12 20.96 7.25
N TRP A 182 -5.13 19.74 7.77
CA TRP A 182 -3.98 18.85 7.74
C TRP A 182 -4.45 17.44 7.36
N LEU A 183 -3.69 16.79 6.48
CA LEU A 183 -3.95 15.43 6.04
C LEU A 183 -2.65 14.65 6.14
N SER A 184 -2.73 13.40 6.58
CA SER A 184 -1.61 12.47 6.51
C SER A 184 -1.24 12.19 5.06
N GLY A 185 0.02 11.84 4.83
CA GLY A 185 0.49 11.42 3.50
C GLY A 185 -0.12 10.09 3.05
N GLN A 186 0.20 9.71 1.82
CA GLN A 186 -0.08 8.38 1.28
C GLN A 186 0.72 7.30 2.04
N PRO A 187 0.16 6.09 2.21
CA PRO A 187 0.90 4.96 2.77
C PRO A 187 2.23 4.72 2.04
N LEU A 188 3.30 4.56 2.82
CA LEU A 188 4.62 4.20 2.28
C LEU A 188 4.67 2.68 2.07
N THR A 189 4.98 2.27 0.85
CA THR A 189 5.17 0.86 0.50
C THR A 189 6.64 0.62 0.22
N PHE A 190 7.30 -0.16 1.08
CA PHE A 190 8.66 -0.63 0.84
C PHE A 190 8.63 -1.84 -0.09
N THR A 191 9.28 -1.71 -1.23
CA THR A 191 9.39 -2.78 -2.23
C THR A 191 10.75 -3.47 -2.12
N SER A 192 10.74 -4.78 -2.33
CA SER A 192 11.95 -5.61 -2.43
C SER A 192 12.13 -6.07 -3.88
N PRO A 193 13.38 -6.09 -4.39
CA PRO A 193 13.69 -6.64 -5.72
C PRO A 193 13.60 -8.17 -5.77
N ILE A 194 13.39 -8.84 -4.62
CA ILE A 194 13.27 -10.30 -4.55
C ILE A 194 11.97 -10.73 -5.24
N LYS A 195 12.10 -11.51 -6.31
CA LYS A 195 10.98 -12.01 -7.10
C LYS A 195 10.33 -13.22 -6.44
N THR A 196 9.01 -13.24 -6.41
CA THR A 196 8.21 -14.41 -6.02
C THR A 196 7.58 -15.03 -7.27
N LEU A 197 6.93 -16.18 -7.15
CA LEU A 197 6.48 -17.07 -8.24
C LEU A 197 5.80 -16.41 -9.47
N ALA A 198 5.35 -15.16 -9.40
CA ALA A 198 4.92 -14.36 -10.55
C ALA A 198 6.07 -13.54 -11.17
N PHE A 199 6.52 -13.93 -12.38
CA PHE A 199 7.59 -13.27 -13.16
C PHE A 199 7.36 -11.77 -13.45
N ARG A 200 6.11 -11.28 -13.36
CA ARG A 200 5.77 -9.87 -13.59
C ARG A 200 5.53 -9.05 -12.31
N ALA A 201 5.43 -9.70 -11.14
CA ALA A 201 5.35 -8.99 -9.87
C ALA A 201 6.77 -8.54 -9.48
N ASN A 202 7.23 -7.46 -10.10
CA ASN A 202 8.59 -6.92 -9.91
C ASN A 202 8.75 -6.14 -8.59
N SER A 203 7.69 -6.04 -7.79
CA SER A 203 7.67 -5.27 -6.55
C SER A 203 6.91 -6.07 -5.49
N ASN A 204 7.62 -6.94 -4.79
CA ASN A 204 7.05 -7.57 -3.60
C ASN A 204 7.19 -6.62 -2.42
N THR A 205 6.15 -6.52 -1.59
CA THR A 205 6.26 -5.81 -0.32
C THR A 205 7.23 -6.55 0.59
N ALA A 206 8.16 -5.82 1.19
CA ALA A 206 9.06 -6.37 2.20
C ALA A 206 8.23 -6.78 3.43
N ASP A 207 8.54 -7.94 4.01
CA ASP A 207 7.96 -8.33 5.28
C ASP A 207 8.70 -7.60 6.41
N GLN A 208 7.97 -7.03 7.36
CA GLN A 208 8.57 -6.30 8.47
C GLN A 208 8.97 -7.30 9.57
N ILE A 209 10.26 -7.64 9.62
CA ILE A 209 10.83 -8.45 10.70
C ILE A 209 11.40 -7.50 11.75
N GLY A 210 10.63 -7.21 12.80
CA GLY A 210 11.07 -6.40 13.94
C GLY A 210 10.39 -5.03 14.05
N ALA A 211 10.67 -4.30 15.15
CA ALA A 211 10.14 -2.97 15.37
C ALA A 211 10.88 -1.92 14.51
N ILE A 212 10.14 -0.94 13.99
CA ILE A 212 10.72 0.23 13.31
C ILE A 212 11.38 1.10 14.41
N PRO A 213 12.64 1.54 14.25
CA PRO A 213 13.27 2.47 15.19
C PRO A 213 12.58 3.83 15.24
#